data_AF-A0A0U1DKD0-F1
#
_entry.id   AF-A0A0U1DKD0-F1
#
_cell.length_a   1.000
_cell.length_b   1.000
_cell.length_c   1.000
_cell.angle_alpha   90.00
_cell.angle_beta   90.00
_cell.angle_gamma   90.00
#
_symmetry.space_group_name_H-M   'P 1'
#
loop_
_entity.id
_entity.type
_entity.pdbx_description
1 polymer ?
#
loop_
_entity_poly.entity_id
_entity_poly.type
_entity_poly.pdbx_seq_one_letter_code
_entity_poly.pdbx_strand_id
1 'polypeptide(L)'
;MTRRELEFGCSIIVVGLLAGLAGMATTVLLHFVEHLTYAFTFGSLLDGVTGSSPVRRAVGPMIGGALAGFGWWVLRRHYEVPTLASTITNHRAVPRVSMTLDAALQILVVGSGASLGREGAPRQVAVVLGDAGTSRWALTPHDREILLACAAGAGLGAVYSVPVGGALFAIRIMLHTWHPRAVGAALITSALAVAVAAPVTHVRAPLVWPDPSLSYFLTGFAVILAPLAFAVGTAFNRIMARAKPAATPTSWLIIPGIAAAGLLVGIGSVWWPELPGNGKSILTVSLASGMTLGSAAAILLLKPVLTAIFVRAGAVGGMLTPALRPGQLSDR
;
A
#
# COMPACT_ATOMS: atom_id res chain seq x y z
N MET A 1 -2.10 26.84 -27.93
CA MET A 1 -2.26 26.27 -26.58
C MET A 1 -3.01 27.26 -25.71
N THR A 2 -4.12 26.83 -25.13
CA THR A 2 -4.83 27.63 -24.12
C THR A 2 -4.06 27.60 -22.80
N ARG A 3 -4.18 28.64 -21.96
CA ARG A 3 -3.56 28.69 -20.62
C ARG A 3 -3.83 27.42 -19.80
N ARG A 4 -5.03 26.85 -19.94
CA ARG A 4 -5.46 25.61 -19.26
C ARG A 4 -4.69 24.37 -19.72
N GLU A 5 -4.41 24.24 -21.01
CA GLU A 5 -3.63 23.10 -21.54
C GLU A 5 -2.18 23.15 -21.04
N LEU A 6 -1.61 24.36 -20.96
CA LEU A 6 -0.27 24.57 -20.43
C LEU A 6 -0.21 24.25 -18.93
N GLU A 7 -1.16 24.77 -18.15
CA GLU A 7 -1.27 24.47 -16.72
C GLU A 7 -1.50 22.97 -16.46
N PHE A 8 -2.30 22.29 -17.28
CA PHE A 8 -2.45 20.82 -17.20
C PHE A 8 -1.14 20.09 -17.52
N GLY A 9 -0.43 20.48 -18.57
CA GLY A 9 0.87 19.89 -18.93
C GLY A 9 1.91 20.07 -17.84
N CYS A 10 2.03 21.27 -17.27
CA CYS A 10 2.87 21.52 -16.10
C CYS A 10 2.44 20.69 -14.89
N SER A 11 1.15 20.37 -14.76
CA SER A 11 0.60 19.70 -13.57
C SER A 11 1.07 18.26 -13.54
N ILE A 12 1.12 17.63 -14.71
CA ILE A 12 1.64 16.27 -14.87
C ILE A 12 3.08 16.19 -14.33
N ILE A 13 3.92 17.18 -14.65
CA ILE A 13 5.32 17.22 -14.19
C ILE A 13 5.37 17.43 -12.67
N VAL A 14 4.69 18.46 -12.16
CA VAL A 14 4.69 18.78 -10.72
C VAL A 14 4.14 17.62 -9.90
N VAL A 15 3.02 17.03 -10.32
CA VAL A 15 2.43 15.86 -9.66
C VAL A 15 3.38 14.66 -9.69
N GLY A 16 4.04 14.38 -10.81
CA GLY A 16 5.03 13.31 -10.90
C GLY A 16 6.20 13.50 -9.93
N LEU A 17 6.77 14.71 -9.88
CA LEU A 17 7.87 15.03 -8.95
C LEU A 17 7.43 14.90 -7.49
N LEU A 18 6.27 15.49 -7.13
CA LEU A 18 5.73 15.44 -5.77
C LEU A 18 5.33 14.03 -5.34
N ALA A 19 4.80 13.21 -6.26
CA ALA A 19 4.51 11.81 -5.99
C ALA A 19 5.78 10.99 -5.75
N GLY A 20 6.87 11.29 -6.46
CA GLY A 20 8.18 10.69 -6.20
C GLY A 20 8.73 11.08 -4.81
N LEU A 21 8.64 12.37 -4.45
CA LEU A 21 8.99 12.84 -3.10
C LEU A 21 8.14 12.15 -2.01
N ALA A 22 6.83 11.98 -2.25
CA ALA A 22 5.96 11.24 -1.36
C ALA A 22 6.42 9.77 -1.20
N GLY A 23 6.75 9.10 -2.31
CA GLY A 23 7.27 7.74 -2.30
C GLY A 23 8.58 7.62 -1.53
N MET A 24 9.51 8.58 -1.69
CA MET A 24 10.75 8.63 -0.91
C MET A 24 10.50 8.83 0.57
N ALA A 25 9.75 9.88 0.94
CA ALA A 25 9.48 10.22 2.33
C ALA A 25 8.82 9.06 3.07
N THR A 26 7.84 8.41 2.43
CA THR A 26 7.14 7.25 3.01
C THR A 26 8.03 6.01 3.11
N THR A 27 8.94 5.78 2.15
CA THR A 27 9.92 4.68 2.21
C THR A 27 10.99 4.91 3.28
N VAL A 28 11.51 6.13 3.40
CA VAL A 28 12.47 6.51 4.45
C VAL A 28 11.83 6.37 5.82
N LEU A 29 10.60 6.84 6.00
CA LEU A 29 9.87 6.70 7.25
C LEU A 29 9.61 5.22 7.59
N LEU A 30 9.27 4.40 6.59
CA LEU A 30 9.09 2.97 6.78
C LEU A 30 10.37 2.33 7.30
N HIS A 31 11.50 2.53 6.61
CA HIS A 31 12.79 2.00 7.03
C HIS A 31 13.15 2.50 8.44
N PHE A 32 12.95 3.79 8.73
CA PHE A 32 13.23 4.33 10.06
C PHE A 32 12.44 3.59 11.16
N VAL A 33 11.15 3.33 10.94
CA VAL A 33 10.32 2.56 11.88
C VAL A 33 10.79 1.11 12.00
N GLU A 34 11.16 0.46 10.89
CA GLU A 34 11.69 -0.90 10.89
C GLU A 34 13.01 -0.99 11.70
N HIS A 35 13.93 -0.05 11.48
CA HIS A 35 15.19 0.02 12.22
C HIS A 35 14.96 0.29 13.71
N LEU A 36 14.01 1.16 14.06
CA LEU A 36 13.65 1.38 15.47
C LEU A 36 13.05 0.12 16.12
N THR A 37 12.17 -0.57 15.39
CA THR A 37 11.43 -1.73 15.90
C THR A 37 12.32 -2.95 16.07
N TYR A 38 13.26 -3.19 15.15
CA TYR A 38 14.09 -4.40 15.09
C TYR A 38 15.61 -4.14 15.28
N ALA A 39 16.07 -2.90 15.48
CA ALA A 39 17.47 -2.44 15.76
C ALA A 39 18.52 -3.25 15.01
N PHE A 40 18.26 -3.36 13.72
CA PHE A 40 19.28 -3.61 12.73
C PHE A 40 19.66 -2.26 12.13
N THR A 41 20.89 -2.18 11.61
CA THR A 41 21.43 -0.97 10.96
C THR A 41 21.41 -1.06 9.43
N PHE A 42 21.44 -2.28 8.89
CA PHE A 42 21.43 -2.54 7.45
C PHE A 42 20.74 -3.88 7.18
N GLY A 43 19.98 -3.96 6.08
CA GLY A 43 19.30 -5.19 5.66
C GLY A 43 17.82 -4.99 5.34
N SER A 44 17.15 -6.08 5.00
CA SER A 44 15.71 -6.12 4.80
C SER A 44 14.97 -6.29 6.14
N LEU A 45 13.66 -6.03 6.14
CA LEU A 45 12.79 -6.35 7.28
C LEU A 45 12.95 -7.80 7.75
N LEU A 46 13.16 -8.74 6.81
CA LEU A 46 13.37 -10.14 7.13
C LEU A 46 14.68 -10.34 7.92
N ASP A 47 15.76 -9.67 7.53
CA ASP A 47 17.05 -9.72 8.24
C ASP A 47 16.94 -9.11 9.64
N GLY A 48 16.17 -8.01 9.77
CA GLY A 48 15.86 -7.40 11.06
C GLY A 48 15.05 -8.32 11.97
N VAL A 49 14.04 -9.00 11.44
CA VAL A 49 13.23 -9.97 12.18
C VAL A 49 14.10 -11.16 12.57
N THR A 50 14.82 -11.80 11.64
CA THR A 50 15.65 -12.99 11.92
C THR A 50 16.81 -12.72 12.87
N GLY A 51 17.40 -11.52 12.82
CA GLY A 51 18.45 -11.09 13.76
C GLY A 51 17.94 -10.65 15.14
N SER A 52 16.64 -10.35 15.26
CA SER A 52 16.04 -9.89 16.53
C SER A 52 15.71 -11.02 17.50
N SER A 53 15.78 -10.73 18.80
CA SER A 53 15.34 -11.64 19.85
C SER A 53 13.84 -11.98 19.72
N PRO A 54 13.40 -13.19 20.10
CA PRO A 54 11.98 -13.58 20.01
C PRO A 54 11.04 -12.62 20.76
N VAL A 55 11.49 -12.10 21.91
CA VAL A 55 10.74 -11.11 22.71
C VAL A 55 10.50 -9.84 21.88
N ARG A 56 11.52 -9.37 21.17
CA ARG A 56 11.39 -8.16 20.36
C ARG A 56 10.54 -8.35 19.13
N ARG A 57 10.60 -9.53 18.51
CA ARG A 57 9.70 -9.88 17.41
C ARG A 57 8.23 -9.87 17.84
N ALA A 58 7.95 -10.26 19.09
CA ALA A 58 6.61 -10.21 19.69
C ALA A 58 6.18 -8.78 20.10
N VAL A 59 7.05 -8.08 20.82
CA VAL A 59 6.75 -6.79 21.46
C VAL A 59 6.80 -5.63 20.47
N GLY A 60 7.66 -5.68 19.45
CA GLY A 60 7.80 -4.61 18.44
C GLY A 60 6.48 -4.29 17.72
N PRO A 61 5.87 -5.27 17.03
CA PRO A 61 4.58 -5.06 16.38
C PRO A 61 3.44 -4.70 17.35
N MET A 62 3.49 -5.19 18.60
CA MET A 62 2.52 -4.83 19.64
C MET A 62 2.61 -3.35 20.02
N ILE A 63 3.82 -2.85 20.32
CA ILE A 63 4.04 -1.44 20.66
C ILE A 63 3.70 -0.54 19.48
N GLY A 64 4.21 -0.87 18.29
CA GLY A 64 3.91 -0.13 17.07
C GLY A 64 2.42 -0.09 16.75
N GLY A 65 1.73 -1.22 16.94
CA GLY A 65 0.28 -1.32 16.83
C GLY A 65 -0.47 -0.45 17.85
N ALA A 66 -0.01 -0.43 19.11
CA ALA A 66 -0.58 0.42 20.15
C ALA A 66 -0.41 1.91 19.84
N LEU A 67 0.78 2.33 19.38
CA LEU A 67 1.06 3.71 19.00
C LEU A 67 0.22 4.15 17.78
N ALA A 68 0.15 3.30 16.76
CA ALA A 68 -0.69 3.58 15.59
C ALA A 68 -2.18 3.61 15.95
N GLY A 69 -2.64 2.69 16.82
CA GLY A 69 -3.99 2.67 17.35
C GLY A 69 -4.33 3.93 18.15
N PHE A 70 -3.40 4.41 18.97
CA PHE A 70 -3.56 5.66 19.72
C PHE A 70 -3.67 6.85 18.78
N GLY A 71 -2.78 6.94 17.79
CA GLY A 71 -2.84 8.00 16.78
C GLY A 71 -4.15 7.98 15.97
N TRP A 72 -4.64 6.79 15.57
CA TRP A 72 -5.93 6.68 14.90
C TRP A 72 -7.10 7.06 15.79
N TRP A 73 -7.01 6.79 17.09
CA TRP A 73 -8.06 7.11 18.05
C TRP A 73 -8.19 8.62 18.19
N VAL A 74 -7.06 9.33 18.33
CA VAL A 74 -7.03 10.80 18.33
C VAL A 74 -7.51 11.35 16.97
N LEU A 75 -6.97 10.84 15.87
CA LEU A 75 -7.29 11.32 14.53
C LEU A 75 -8.79 11.22 14.23
N ARG A 76 -9.41 10.07 14.52
CA ARG A 76 -10.83 9.80 14.24
C ARG A 76 -11.80 10.50 15.18
N ARG A 77 -11.32 11.02 16.32
CA ARG A 77 -12.13 11.89 17.20
C ARG A 77 -12.22 13.31 16.67
N HIS A 78 -11.19 13.79 15.98
CA HIS A 78 -11.09 15.18 15.55
C HIS A 78 -11.34 15.38 14.05
N TYR A 79 -11.13 14.35 13.23
CA TYR A 79 -11.20 14.46 11.78
C TYR A 79 -11.90 13.25 11.16
N GLU A 80 -12.62 13.51 10.07
CA GLU A 80 -13.05 12.46 9.15
C GLU A 80 -11.91 12.14 8.16
N VAL A 81 -11.67 10.85 7.92
CA VAL A 81 -10.70 10.37 6.93
C VAL A 81 -11.48 9.66 5.81
N PRO A 82 -11.90 10.38 4.75
CA PRO A 82 -12.62 9.78 3.65
C PRO A 82 -11.72 8.86 2.83
N THR A 83 -12.32 7.91 2.10
CA THR A 83 -11.53 7.06 1.22
C THR A 83 -10.94 7.87 0.06
N LEU A 84 -9.74 7.48 -0.38
CA LEU A 84 -9.04 8.19 -1.45
C LEU A 84 -9.85 8.21 -2.75
N ALA A 85 -10.39 7.04 -3.15
CA ALA A 85 -11.22 6.90 -4.34
C ALA A 85 -12.48 7.78 -4.28
N SER A 86 -13.22 7.75 -3.16
CA SER A 86 -14.42 8.59 -3.02
C SER A 86 -14.11 10.09 -3.01
N THR A 87 -12.91 10.49 -2.57
CA THR A 87 -12.48 11.89 -2.57
C THR A 87 -12.22 12.38 -4.00
N ILE A 88 -11.59 11.54 -4.82
CA ILE A 88 -11.26 11.84 -6.22
C ILE A 88 -12.52 11.85 -7.07
N THR A 89 -13.31 10.76 -7.06
CA THR A 89 -14.50 10.60 -7.91
C THR A 89 -15.61 11.60 -7.60
N ASN A 90 -15.81 11.96 -6.33
CA ASN A 90 -16.84 12.94 -5.94
C ASN A 90 -16.32 14.39 -5.93
N HIS A 91 -15.14 14.63 -6.52
CA HIS A 91 -14.48 15.95 -6.58
C HIS A 91 -14.42 16.70 -5.23
N ARG A 92 -14.27 15.97 -4.13
CA ARG A 92 -14.23 16.58 -2.79
C ARG A 92 -12.91 17.32 -2.57
N ALA A 93 -12.92 18.25 -1.63
CA ALA A 93 -11.68 18.85 -1.13
C ALA A 93 -10.83 17.77 -0.46
N VAL A 94 -9.52 17.76 -0.74
CA VAL A 94 -8.60 16.79 -0.14
C VAL A 94 -8.29 17.22 1.29
N PRO A 95 -8.64 16.45 2.33
CA PRO A 95 -8.36 16.82 3.72
C PRO A 95 -6.88 16.53 4.02
N ARG A 96 -6.02 17.50 3.67
CA ARG A 96 -4.56 17.36 3.68
C ARG A 96 -3.99 16.88 5.01
N VAL A 97 -4.46 17.47 6.12
CA VAL A 97 -3.98 17.12 7.47
C VAL A 97 -4.36 15.70 7.84
N SER A 98 -5.64 15.33 7.70
CA SER A 98 -6.11 14.03 8.16
C SER A 98 -5.55 12.89 7.32
N MET A 99 -5.41 13.06 5.99
CA MET A 99 -4.77 12.07 5.12
C MET A 99 -3.25 11.94 5.37
N THR A 100 -2.55 13.03 5.68
CA THR A 100 -1.10 12.95 5.99
C THR A 100 -0.86 12.22 7.31
N LEU A 101 -1.67 12.50 8.33
CA LEU A 101 -1.61 11.80 9.61
C LEU A 101 -1.99 10.32 9.46
N ASP A 102 -3.06 10.02 8.71
CA ASP A 102 -3.47 8.64 8.43
C ASP A 102 -2.36 7.86 7.70
N ALA A 103 -1.71 8.47 6.71
CA ALA A 103 -0.58 7.88 6.00
C ALA A 103 0.63 7.61 6.92
N ALA A 104 0.97 8.54 7.82
CA ALA A 104 2.05 8.33 8.79
C ALA A 104 1.75 7.16 9.75
N LEU A 105 0.50 7.04 10.22
CA LEU A 105 0.07 5.93 11.08
C LEU A 105 0.07 4.59 10.37
N GLN A 106 -0.33 4.57 9.09
CA GLN A 106 -0.20 3.37 8.25
C GLN A 106 1.24 2.91 8.11
N ILE A 107 2.19 3.83 7.93
CA ILE A 107 3.62 3.48 7.84
C ILE A 107 4.14 2.99 9.19
N LEU A 108 3.75 3.63 10.28
CA LEU A 108 4.12 3.22 11.63
C LEU A 108 3.68 1.77 11.90
N VAL A 109 2.42 1.42 11.63
CA VAL A 109 1.91 0.07 11.89
C VAL A 109 2.57 -0.97 10.98
N VAL A 110 2.77 -0.65 9.69
CA VAL A 110 3.37 -1.57 8.71
C VAL A 110 4.85 -1.78 8.99
N GLY A 111 5.60 -0.71 9.24
CA GLY A 111 7.03 -0.77 9.58
C GLY A 111 7.30 -1.46 10.92
N SER A 112 6.33 -1.44 11.82
CA SER A 112 6.41 -2.19 13.08
C SER A 112 6.16 -3.70 12.89
N GLY A 113 5.78 -4.15 11.69
CA GLY A 113 5.60 -5.57 11.37
C GLY A 113 4.16 -6.03 11.20
N ALA A 114 3.16 -5.13 11.17
CA ALA A 114 1.79 -5.54 10.92
C ALA A 114 1.63 -6.23 9.55
N SER A 115 0.74 -7.23 9.49
CA SER A 115 0.39 -7.92 8.24
C SER A 115 -0.55 -7.06 7.40
N LEU A 116 -0.04 -5.92 6.93
CA LEU A 116 -0.74 -4.94 6.09
C LEU A 116 0.22 -4.47 4.99
N GLY A 117 -0.32 -4.06 3.84
CA GLY A 117 0.49 -3.51 2.76
C GLY A 117 0.90 -2.06 3.03
N ARG A 118 2.09 -1.68 2.56
CA ARG A 118 2.64 -0.30 2.63
C ARG A 118 2.11 0.64 1.53
N GLU A 119 1.04 0.25 0.85
CA GLU A 119 0.55 0.90 -0.38
C GLU A 119 -0.32 2.11 -0.14
N GLY A 120 -1.05 2.13 0.97
CA GLY A 120 -2.06 3.16 1.21
C GLY A 120 -1.42 4.53 1.42
N ALA A 121 -0.43 4.60 2.30
CA ALA A 121 0.23 5.84 2.70
C ALA A 121 0.87 6.62 1.54
N PRO A 122 1.70 6.01 0.65
CA PRO A 122 2.31 6.74 -0.46
C PRO A 122 1.28 7.32 -1.42
N ARG A 123 0.16 6.61 -1.65
CA ARG A 123 -0.94 7.08 -2.49
C ARG A 123 -1.64 8.29 -1.90
N GLN A 124 -1.93 8.26 -0.60
CA GLN A 124 -2.54 9.39 0.11
C GLN A 124 -1.62 10.61 0.12
N VAL A 125 -0.35 10.45 0.48
CA VAL A 125 0.62 11.57 0.53
C VAL A 125 0.83 12.15 -0.87
N ALA A 126 0.95 11.31 -1.90
CA ALA A 126 1.08 11.78 -3.28
C ALA A 126 -0.13 12.61 -3.74
N VAL A 127 -1.35 12.21 -3.38
CA VAL A 127 -2.57 12.99 -3.66
C VAL A 127 -2.61 14.29 -2.87
N VAL A 128 -2.22 14.28 -1.59
CA VAL A 128 -2.15 15.50 -0.76
C VAL A 128 -1.16 16.51 -1.34
N LEU A 129 0.04 16.06 -1.71
CA LEU A 129 1.06 16.93 -2.30
C LEU A 129 0.66 17.37 -3.71
N GLY A 130 0.13 16.47 -4.54
CA GLY A 130 -0.35 16.79 -5.88
C GLY A 130 -1.48 17.82 -5.87
N ASP A 131 -2.47 17.66 -4.98
CA ASP A 131 -3.53 18.65 -4.77
C ASP A 131 -2.97 19.99 -4.28
N ALA A 132 -2.06 19.98 -3.31
CA ALA A 132 -1.42 21.20 -2.83
C ALA A 132 -0.66 21.95 -3.94
N GLY A 133 0.14 21.22 -4.72
CA GLY A 133 0.96 21.76 -5.81
C GLY A 133 0.16 22.30 -6.99
N THR A 134 -1.07 21.82 -7.20
CA THR A 134 -1.92 22.22 -8.35
C THR A 134 -3.13 23.06 -7.97
N SER A 135 -3.41 23.25 -6.67
CA SER A 135 -4.63 23.92 -6.16
C SER A 135 -4.84 25.37 -6.61
N ARG A 136 -3.80 26.08 -7.06
CA ARG A 136 -3.90 27.47 -7.53
C ARG A 136 -4.06 27.59 -9.05
N TRP A 137 -4.07 26.48 -9.77
CA TRP A 137 -4.09 26.49 -11.23
C TRP A 137 -5.53 26.32 -11.75
N ALA A 138 -5.80 26.83 -12.95
CA ALA A 138 -7.13 26.85 -13.55
C ALA A 138 -7.47 25.49 -14.21
N LEU A 139 -7.57 24.45 -13.37
CA LEU A 139 -7.92 23.09 -13.78
C LEU A 139 -9.44 22.88 -13.74
N THR A 140 -9.96 22.12 -14.71
CA THR A 140 -11.35 21.65 -14.64
C THR A 140 -11.50 20.55 -13.58
N PRO A 141 -12.71 20.28 -13.07
CA PRO A 141 -12.94 19.17 -12.14
C PRO A 141 -12.46 17.82 -12.70
N HIS A 142 -12.63 17.61 -14.01
CA HIS A 142 -12.18 16.41 -14.70
C HIS A 142 -10.64 16.34 -14.82
N ASP A 143 -9.98 17.47 -15.13
CA ASP A 143 -8.52 17.52 -15.16
C ASP A 143 -7.91 17.24 -13.78
N ARG A 144 -8.50 17.82 -12.73
CA ARG A 144 -8.09 17.57 -11.35
C ARG A 144 -8.30 16.11 -10.98
N GLU A 145 -9.42 15.49 -11.37
CA GLU A 145 -9.67 14.06 -11.15
C GLU A 145 -8.58 13.19 -11.78
N ILE A 146 -8.25 13.44 -13.06
CA ILE A 146 -7.16 12.73 -13.76
C ILE A 146 -5.85 12.92 -13.01
N LEU A 147 -5.48 14.15 -12.66
CA LEU A 147 -4.21 14.44 -11.99
C LEU A 147 -4.10 13.79 -10.61
N LEU A 148 -5.15 13.82 -9.80
CA LEU A 148 -5.13 13.18 -8.48
C LEU A 148 -5.13 11.64 -8.59
N ALA A 149 -5.85 11.06 -9.55
CA ALA A 149 -5.77 9.62 -9.82
C ALA A 149 -4.36 9.21 -10.29
N CYS A 150 -3.75 10.00 -11.16
CA CYS A 150 -2.36 9.83 -11.58
C CYS A 150 -1.39 9.98 -10.39
N ALA A 151 -1.60 10.94 -9.49
CA ALA A 151 -0.80 11.10 -8.28
C ALA A 151 -0.85 9.86 -7.39
N ALA A 152 -2.05 9.30 -7.17
CA ALA A 152 -2.22 8.05 -6.43
C ALA A 152 -1.47 6.88 -7.11
N GLY A 153 -1.64 6.70 -8.42
CA GLY A 153 -0.91 5.66 -9.16
C GLY A 153 0.60 5.83 -9.14
N ALA A 154 1.07 7.07 -9.31
CA ALA A 154 2.48 7.43 -9.28
C ALA A 154 3.12 7.19 -7.90
N GLY A 155 2.41 7.48 -6.81
CA GLY A 155 2.87 7.18 -5.45
C GLY A 155 3.04 5.67 -5.20
N LEU A 156 2.12 4.84 -5.73
CA LEU A 156 2.27 3.38 -5.73
C LEU A 156 3.47 2.93 -6.57
N GLY A 157 3.59 3.48 -7.78
CA GLY A 157 4.69 3.19 -8.71
C GLY A 157 6.06 3.50 -8.09
N ALA A 158 6.20 4.68 -7.46
CA ALA A 158 7.42 5.14 -6.81
C ALA A 158 7.91 4.17 -5.73
N VAL A 159 7.01 3.65 -4.89
CA VAL A 159 7.35 2.80 -3.74
C VAL A 159 7.72 1.37 -4.13
N TYR A 160 7.33 0.91 -5.32
CA TYR A 160 7.76 -0.38 -5.88
C TYR A 160 8.76 -0.29 -7.02
N SER A 161 9.08 0.92 -7.49
CA SER A 161 9.82 1.11 -8.73
C SER A 161 9.16 0.43 -9.94
N VAL A 162 7.82 0.47 -10.03
CA VAL A 162 7.02 -0.14 -11.12
C VAL A 162 6.20 0.94 -11.83
N PRO A 163 6.79 1.68 -12.80
CA PRO A 163 6.14 2.85 -13.40
C PRO A 163 4.89 2.45 -14.21
N VAL A 164 4.95 1.37 -14.98
CA VAL A 164 3.81 0.87 -15.77
C VAL A 164 2.68 0.40 -14.85
N GLY A 165 3.01 -0.29 -13.75
CA GLY A 165 2.02 -0.74 -12.75
C GLY A 165 1.31 0.43 -12.07
N GLY A 166 2.05 1.49 -11.70
CA GLY A 166 1.46 2.72 -11.18
C GLY A 166 0.53 3.42 -12.18
N ALA A 167 0.92 3.47 -13.46
CA ALA A 167 0.11 4.06 -14.52
C ALA A 167 -1.18 3.25 -14.77
N LEU A 168 -1.07 1.92 -14.85
CA LEU A 168 -2.22 1.01 -14.99
C LEU A 168 -3.17 1.10 -13.80
N PHE A 169 -2.64 1.24 -12.58
CA PHE A 169 -3.45 1.48 -11.40
C PHE A 169 -4.27 2.77 -11.52
N ALA A 170 -3.65 3.88 -11.94
CA ALA A 170 -4.36 5.14 -12.14
C ALA A 170 -5.50 5.01 -13.18
N ILE A 171 -5.20 4.48 -14.37
CA ILE A 171 -6.19 4.46 -15.45
C ILE A 171 -7.27 3.39 -15.24
N ARG A 172 -6.94 2.21 -14.69
CA ARG A 172 -7.92 1.11 -14.56
C ARG A 172 -8.60 1.00 -13.21
N ILE A 173 -7.91 1.34 -12.13
CA ILE A 173 -8.45 1.16 -10.78
C ILE A 173 -9.05 2.47 -10.26
N MET A 174 -8.46 3.62 -10.58
CA MET A 174 -9.00 4.92 -10.16
C MET A 174 -9.97 5.49 -11.20
N LEU A 175 -9.55 5.64 -12.46
CA LEU A 175 -10.34 6.36 -13.47
C LEU A 175 -11.28 5.49 -14.31
N HIS A 176 -11.07 4.18 -14.37
CA HIS A 176 -11.78 3.27 -15.29
C HIS A 176 -11.71 3.74 -16.77
N THR A 177 -10.61 4.44 -17.08
CA THR A 177 -10.13 5.11 -18.29
C THR A 177 -9.38 4.26 -19.33
N TRP A 178 -9.54 4.48 -20.63
CA TRP A 178 -8.47 4.32 -21.63
C TRP A 178 -8.19 5.59 -22.43
N HIS A 179 -8.78 6.73 -22.03
CA HIS A 179 -8.64 7.96 -22.77
C HIS A 179 -7.14 8.34 -22.94
N PRO A 180 -6.65 8.63 -24.16
CA PRO A 180 -5.21 8.85 -24.42
C PRO A 180 -4.57 9.92 -23.53
N ARG A 181 -5.32 10.98 -23.20
CA ARG A 181 -4.89 12.04 -22.28
C ARG A 181 -4.60 11.52 -20.87
N ALA A 182 -5.45 10.63 -20.34
CA ALA A 182 -5.26 10.02 -19.02
C ALA A 182 -4.12 8.99 -19.04
N VAL A 183 -4.00 8.23 -20.13
CA VAL A 183 -2.91 7.26 -20.33
C VAL A 183 -1.56 7.99 -20.36
N GLY A 184 -1.43 9.04 -21.17
CA GLY A 184 -0.21 9.86 -21.24
C GLY A 184 0.14 10.49 -19.91
N ALA A 185 -0.83 11.11 -19.24
CA ALA A 185 -0.62 11.70 -17.91
C ALA A 185 -0.16 10.68 -16.87
N ALA A 186 -0.78 9.50 -16.84
CA ALA A 186 -0.46 8.42 -15.91
C ALA A 186 0.94 7.83 -16.15
N LEU A 187 1.32 7.62 -17.41
CA LEU A 187 2.65 7.12 -17.77
C LEU A 187 3.75 8.13 -17.39
N ILE A 188 3.56 9.41 -17.73
CA ILE A 188 4.56 10.45 -17.46
C ILE A 188 4.70 10.68 -15.94
N THR A 189 3.60 10.89 -15.23
CA THR A 189 3.63 11.10 -13.77
C THR A 189 4.25 9.92 -13.03
N SER A 190 3.88 8.69 -13.39
CA SER A 190 4.40 7.48 -12.75
C SER A 190 5.89 7.25 -13.06
N ALA A 191 6.32 7.46 -14.31
CA ALA A 191 7.73 7.37 -14.69
C ALA A 191 8.59 8.41 -13.95
N LEU A 192 8.13 9.66 -13.88
CA LEU A 192 8.80 10.71 -13.12
C LEU A 192 8.88 10.38 -11.63
N ALA A 193 7.79 9.91 -11.04
CA ALA A 193 7.77 9.56 -9.62
C ALA A 193 8.75 8.44 -9.28
N VAL A 194 8.85 7.41 -10.14
CA VAL A 194 9.84 6.33 -10.00
C VAL A 194 11.27 6.85 -10.16
N ALA A 195 11.53 7.70 -11.16
CA ALA A 195 12.85 8.30 -11.36
C ALA A 195 13.27 9.18 -10.18
N VAL A 196 12.36 9.94 -9.59
CA VAL A 196 12.62 10.76 -8.40
C VAL A 196 12.83 9.89 -7.16
N ALA A 197 12.10 8.77 -7.01
CA ALA A 197 12.26 7.87 -5.88
C ALA A 197 13.49 6.95 -5.95
N ALA A 198 14.12 6.86 -7.12
CA ALA A 198 15.28 6.03 -7.43
C ALA A 198 16.41 6.06 -6.39
N PRO A 199 16.82 7.22 -5.82
CA PRO A 199 17.93 7.25 -4.87
C PRO A 199 17.65 6.47 -3.58
N VAL A 200 16.38 6.36 -3.18
CA VAL A 200 15.95 5.67 -1.94
C VAL A 200 15.52 4.23 -2.24
N THR A 201 14.82 4.00 -3.34
CA THR A 201 14.32 2.66 -3.70
C THR A 201 15.35 1.82 -4.47
N HIS A 202 16.47 2.44 -4.85
CA HIS A 202 17.60 1.87 -5.60
C HIS A 202 17.25 1.32 -7.00
N VAL A 203 16.04 1.60 -7.52
CA VAL A 203 15.53 1.12 -8.84
C VAL A 203 15.79 -0.37 -9.07
N ARG A 204 15.87 -1.17 -8.00
CA ARG A 204 16.01 -2.62 -8.14
C ARG A 204 14.61 -3.20 -8.21
N ALA A 205 14.40 -4.04 -9.22
CA ALA A 205 13.22 -4.91 -9.24
C ALA A 205 13.16 -5.60 -7.86
N PRO A 206 12.04 -5.48 -7.12
CA PRO A 206 11.92 -6.08 -5.79
C PRO A 206 12.14 -7.60 -5.81
N LEU A 207 12.06 -8.20 -7.00
CA LEU A 207 12.15 -9.60 -7.29
C LEU A 207 12.96 -9.78 -8.58
N VAL A 208 14.05 -10.55 -8.54
CA VAL A 208 14.78 -10.96 -9.75
C VAL A 208 14.41 -12.41 -10.01
N TRP A 209 13.77 -12.67 -11.16
CA TRP A 209 13.35 -14.00 -11.54
C TRP A 209 14.56 -14.79 -12.09
N PRO A 210 14.84 -16.03 -11.63
CA PRO A 210 16.07 -16.74 -11.97
C PRO A 210 16.21 -17.12 -13.45
N ASP A 211 15.11 -17.51 -14.11
CA ASP A 211 15.10 -17.88 -15.53
C ASP A 211 13.84 -17.34 -16.24
N PRO A 212 13.96 -16.35 -17.13
CA PRO A 212 12.83 -15.78 -17.85
C PRO A 212 12.31 -16.69 -18.98
N SER A 213 12.89 -17.87 -19.22
CA SER A 213 12.46 -18.77 -20.29
C SER A 213 11.03 -19.30 -20.06
N LEU A 214 10.15 -19.03 -21.01
CA LEU A 214 8.77 -19.52 -20.98
C LEU A 214 8.70 -20.89 -21.63
N SER A 215 8.75 -21.94 -20.81
CA SER A 215 8.44 -23.29 -21.28
C SER A 215 6.93 -23.46 -21.48
N TYR A 216 6.54 -24.21 -22.52
CA TYR A 216 5.15 -24.61 -22.72
C TYR A 216 4.58 -25.35 -21.50
N PHE A 217 5.42 -26.12 -20.80
CA PHE A 217 5.04 -26.80 -19.57
C PHE A 217 4.69 -25.82 -18.44
N LEU A 218 5.52 -24.79 -18.24
CA LEU A 218 5.27 -23.74 -17.25
C LEU A 218 3.99 -22.96 -17.58
N THR A 219 3.79 -22.64 -18.86
CA THR A 219 2.57 -21.96 -19.33
C THR A 219 1.33 -22.82 -19.10
N GLY A 220 1.37 -24.11 -19.45
CA GLY A 220 0.27 -25.04 -19.19
C GLY A 220 -0.04 -25.18 -17.70
N PHE A 221 0.99 -25.30 -16.86
CA PHE A 221 0.84 -25.34 -15.41
C PHE A 221 0.24 -24.05 -14.84
N ALA A 222 0.65 -22.88 -15.34
CA ALA A 222 0.10 -21.59 -14.93
C ALA A 222 -1.39 -21.46 -15.29
N VAL A 223 -1.81 -21.93 -16.47
CA VAL A 223 -3.22 -21.95 -16.88
C VAL A 223 -4.04 -22.86 -15.96
N ILE A 224 -3.51 -24.02 -15.59
CA ILE A 224 -4.17 -24.96 -14.66
C ILE A 224 -4.28 -24.37 -13.24
N LEU A 225 -3.28 -23.59 -12.81
CA LEU A 225 -3.29 -22.93 -11.50
C LEU A 225 -4.16 -21.66 -11.47
N ALA A 226 -4.48 -21.05 -12.62
CA ALA A 226 -5.24 -19.80 -12.65
C ALA A 226 -6.62 -19.88 -11.96
N PRO A 227 -7.44 -20.94 -12.14
CA PRO A 227 -8.67 -21.13 -11.38
C PRO A 227 -8.45 -21.21 -9.86
N LEU A 228 -7.38 -21.88 -9.41
CA LEU A 228 -7.05 -21.97 -7.99
C LEU A 228 -6.65 -20.59 -7.43
N ALA A 229 -5.80 -19.86 -8.15
CA ALA A 229 -5.43 -18.49 -7.78
C ALA A 229 -6.65 -17.56 -7.71
N PHE A 230 -7.59 -17.70 -8.65
CA PHE A 230 -8.87 -16.99 -8.63
C PHE A 230 -9.73 -17.37 -7.41
N ALA A 231 -9.85 -18.66 -7.09
CA ALA A 231 -10.58 -19.14 -5.92
C ALA A 231 -9.98 -18.59 -4.61
N VAL A 232 -8.65 -18.61 -4.48
CA VAL A 232 -7.94 -18.05 -3.32
C VAL A 232 -8.14 -16.53 -3.23
N GLY A 233 -8.02 -15.81 -4.34
CA GLY A 233 -8.24 -14.36 -4.39
C GLY A 233 -9.68 -13.95 -4.02
N THR A 234 -10.67 -14.70 -4.50
CA THR A 234 -12.08 -14.47 -4.13
C THR A 234 -12.35 -14.80 -2.66
N ALA A 235 -11.75 -15.86 -2.11
CA ALA A 235 -11.82 -16.16 -0.69
C ALA A 235 -11.19 -15.04 0.16
N PHE A 236 -10.01 -14.56 -0.22
CA PHE A 236 -9.34 -13.42 0.43
C PHE A 236 -10.26 -12.18 0.46
N ASN A 237 -10.84 -11.81 -0.68
CA ASN A 237 -11.75 -10.67 -0.78
C ASN A 237 -12.98 -10.81 0.12
N ARG A 238 -13.54 -12.02 0.23
CA ARG A 238 -14.66 -12.30 1.12
C ARG A 238 -14.27 -12.19 2.59
N ILE A 239 -13.10 -12.67 2.98
CA ILE A 239 -12.59 -12.56 4.34
C ILE A 239 -12.38 -11.08 4.70
N MET A 240 -11.71 -10.31 3.83
CA MET A 240 -11.48 -8.87 4.04
C MET A 240 -12.80 -8.09 4.13
N ALA A 241 -13.78 -8.41 3.28
CA ALA A 241 -15.09 -7.76 3.31
C ALA A 241 -15.86 -8.04 4.62
N ARG A 242 -15.74 -9.24 5.19
CA ARG A 242 -16.35 -9.58 6.49
C ARG A 242 -15.58 -9.00 7.67
N ALA A 243 -14.26 -8.88 7.54
CA ALA A 243 -13.40 -8.29 8.55
C ALA A 243 -13.62 -6.78 8.66
N LYS A 244 -13.89 -6.10 7.54
CA LYS A 244 -14.11 -4.65 7.52
C LYS A 244 -15.29 -4.25 8.42
N PRO A 245 -15.07 -3.38 9.43
CA PRO A 245 -16.15 -2.84 10.25
C PRO A 245 -17.18 -2.06 9.42
N ALA A 246 -18.44 -2.12 9.82
CA ALA A 246 -19.52 -1.38 9.14
C ALA A 246 -19.36 0.15 9.26
N ALA A 247 -18.81 0.61 10.39
CA ALA A 247 -18.46 2.00 10.64
C ALA A 247 -17.00 2.09 11.11
N THR A 248 -16.33 3.20 10.79
CA THR A 248 -14.97 3.47 11.24
C THR A 248 -14.95 3.47 12.78
N PRO A 249 -14.20 2.58 13.44
CA PRO A 249 -14.20 2.52 14.89
C PRO A 249 -13.49 3.73 15.48
N THR A 250 -14.19 4.45 16.35
CA THR A 250 -13.75 5.66 17.08
C THR A 250 -13.49 5.39 18.56
N SER A 251 -13.85 4.21 19.05
CA SER A 251 -13.62 3.79 20.43
C SER A 251 -12.13 3.62 20.72
N TRP A 252 -11.74 3.84 21.98
CA TRP A 252 -10.37 3.60 22.45
C TRP A 252 -9.94 2.14 22.32
N LEU A 253 -10.90 1.22 22.15
CA LEU A 253 -10.69 -0.21 21.93
C LEU A 253 -9.83 -0.54 20.70
N ILE A 254 -9.65 0.39 19.76
CA ILE A 254 -8.73 0.19 18.64
C ILE A 254 -7.27 0.08 19.10
N ILE A 255 -6.91 0.69 20.23
CA ILE A 255 -5.56 0.64 20.79
C ILE A 255 -5.21 -0.80 21.20
N PRO A 256 -5.91 -1.43 22.16
CA PRO A 256 -5.63 -2.81 22.53
C PRO A 256 -5.93 -3.80 21.39
N GLY A 257 -6.89 -3.50 20.51
CA GLY A 257 -7.22 -4.35 19.36
C GLY A 257 -6.06 -4.48 18.36
N ILE A 258 -5.46 -3.35 17.96
CA ILE A 258 -4.32 -3.35 17.02
C ILE A 258 -3.05 -3.84 17.72
N ALA A 259 -2.85 -3.51 18.99
CA ALA A 259 -1.73 -4.03 19.79
C ALA A 259 -1.78 -5.56 19.90
N ALA A 260 -2.94 -6.14 20.20
CA ALA A 260 -3.13 -7.58 20.26
C ALA A 260 -2.91 -8.25 18.90
N ALA A 261 -3.38 -7.64 17.81
CA ALA A 261 -3.10 -8.11 16.45
C ALA A 261 -1.59 -8.11 16.15
N GLY A 262 -0.87 -7.07 16.58
CA GLY A 262 0.59 -6.99 16.54
C GLY A 262 1.26 -8.11 17.31
N LEU A 263 0.83 -8.35 18.55
CA LEU A 263 1.36 -9.41 19.38
C LEU A 263 1.16 -10.80 18.73
N LEU A 264 0.00 -11.06 18.14
CA LEU A 264 -0.29 -12.31 17.43
C LEU A 264 0.65 -12.52 16.22
N VAL A 265 0.89 -11.49 15.41
CA VAL A 265 1.87 -11.57 14.31
C VAL A 265 3.26 -11.81 14.84
N GLY A 266 3.65 -11.10 15.89
CA GLY A 266 4.97 -11.20 16.48
C GLY A 266 5.23 -12.57 17.11
N ILE A 267 4.24 -13.17 17.79
CA ILE A 267 4.30 -14.54 18.29
C ILE A 267 4.40 -15.53 17.11
N GLY A 268 3.57 -15.36 16.07
CA GLY A 268 3.65 -16.19 14.87
C GLY A 268 5.03 -16.15 14.20
N SER A 269 5.72 -15.01 14.28
CA SER A 269 7.03 -14.82 13.67
C SER A 269 8.19 -15.57 14.35
N VAL A 270 7.92 -16.20 15.50
CA VAL A 270 8.87 -17.13 16.14
C VAL A 270 9.04 -18.40 15.30
N TRP A 271 7.94 -18.92 14.74
CA TRP A 271 7.97 -20.10 13.87
C TRP A 271 8.15 -19.73 12.40
N TRP A 272 7.54 -18.63 11.95
CA TRP A 272 7.59 -18.17 10.56
C TRP A 272 8.03 -16.70 10.48
N PRO A 273 9.34 -16.42 10.41
CA PRO A 273 9.86 -15.06 10.38
C PRO A 273 9.39 -14.25 9.15
N GLU A 274 8.78 -14.89 8.16
CA GLU A 274 8.21 -14.27 6.97
C GLU A 274 6.82 -13.64 7.20
N LEU A 275 6.16 -13.94 8.33
CA LEU A 275 4.80 -13.44 8.62
C LEU A 275 4.71 -11.92 8.82
N PRO A 276 5.65 -11.23 9.50
CA PRO A 276 5.59 -9.78 9.65
C PRO A 276 5.67 -9.02 8.33
N GLY A 277 5.03 -7.85 8.30
CA GLY A 277 5.11 -6.91 7.19
C GLY A 277 4.25 -7.28 5.96
N ASN A 278 4.58 -6.67 4.82
CA ASN A 278 3.75 -6.67 3.62
C ASN A 278 3.84 -7.94 2.74
N GLY A 279 4.60 -8.96 3.17
CA GLY A 279 4.73 -10.23 2.44
C GLY A 279 5.84 -10.26 1.38
N LYS A 280 6.64 -9.20 1.24
CA LYS A 280 7.85 -9.21 0.39
C LYS A 280 8.83 -10.33 0.81
N SER A 281 8.99 -10.53 2.13
CA SER A 281 9.77 -11.59 2.75
C SER A 281 9.39 -12.99 2.26
N ILE A 282 8.09 -13.26 2.09
CA ILE A 282 7.58 -14.54 1.63
C ILE A 282 8.06 -14.81 0.20
N LEU A 283 7.97 -13.80 -0.68
CA LEU A 283 8.40 -13.94 -2.07
C LEU A 283 9.91 -14.16 -2.18
N THR A 284 10.72 -13.45 -1.38
CA THR A 284 12.18 -13.61 -1.40
C THR A 284 12.62 -14.99 -0.93
N VAL A 285 12.02 -15.52 0.13
CA VAL A 285 12.36 -16.87 0.65
C VAL A 285 11.83 -17.97 -0.28
N SER A 286 10.65 -17.77 -0.89
CA SER A 286 10.08 -18.71 -1.87
C SER A 286 10.98 -18.88 -3.08
N LEU A 287 11.50 -17.76 -3.62
CA LEU A 287 12.38 -17.79 -4.80
C LEU A 287 13.76 -18.35 -4.50
N ALA A 288 14.26 -18.16 -3.28
CA ALA A 288 15.53 -18.73 -2.83
C ALA A 288 15.42 -20.23 -2.45
N SER A 289 14.33 -20.90 -2.85
CA SER A 289 14.00 -22.31 -2.54
C SER A 289 14.08 -22.69 -1.04
N GLY A 290 14.05 -21.70 -0.15
CA GLY A 290 14.16 -21.90 1.30
C GLY A 290 12.84 -22.32 1.97
N MET A 291 11.73 -22.36 1.22
CA MET A 291 10.40 -22.60 1.77
C MET A 291 9.86 -23.98 1.38
N THR A 292 9.49 -24.78 2.38
CA THR A 292 8.78 -26.05 2.14
C THR A 292 7.34 -25.79 1.67
N LEU A 293 6.76 -26.74 0.93
CA LEU A 293 5.36 -26.66 0.51
C LEU A 293 4.39 -26.54 1.70
N GLY A 294 4.71 -27.20 2.82
CA GLY A 294 3.94 -27.11 4.06
C GLY A 294 3.97 -25.70 4.66
N SER A 295 5.14 -25.07 4.77
CA SER A 295 5.25 -23.67 5.20
C SER A 295 4.54 -22.71 4.26
N ALA A 296 4.61 -22.94 2.94
CA ALA A 296 3.93 -22.13 1.94
C ALA A 296 2.41 -22.16 2.14
N ALA A 297 1.84 -23.35 2.31
CA ALA A 297 0.41 -23.54 2.55
C ALA A 297 -0.03 -22.93 3.89
N ALA A 298 0.76 -23.10 4.96
CA ALA A 298 0.48 -22.50 6.26
C ALA A 298 0.45 -20.97 6.19
N ILE A 299 1.47 -20.36 5.55
CA ILE A 299 1.55 -18.90 5.38
C ILE A 299 0.39 -18.38 4.52
N LEU A 300 0.03 -19.11 3.45
CA LEU A 300 -1.09 -18.75 2.58
C LEU A 300 -2.43 -18.68 3.33
N LEU A 301 -2.63 -19.53 4.34
CA LEU A 301 -3.82 -19.54 5.18
C LEU A 301 -3.74 -18.52 6.33
N LEU A 302 -2.57 -18.37 6.95
CA LEU A 302 -2.39 -17.56 8.14
C LEU A 302 -2.35 -16.06 7.81
N LYS A 303 -1.71 -15.67 6.69
CA LYS A 303 -1.55 -14.27 6.30
C LYS A 303 -2.90 -13.55 6.10
N PRO A 304 -3.89 -14.11 5.39
CA PRO A 304 -5.23 -13.51 5.30
C PRO A 304 -5.92 -13.35 6.65
N VAL A 305 -5.79 -14.33 7.55
CA VAL A 305 -6.40 -14.28 8.88
C VAL A 305 -5.78 -13.16 9.72
N LEU A 306 -4.45 -13.07 9.76
CA LEU A 306 -3.75 -12.00 10.47
C LEU A 306 -4.14 -10.62 9.92
N THR A 307 -4.16 -10.48 8.59
CA THR A 307 -4.60 -9.24 7.92
C THR A 307 -6.05 -8.90 8.30
N ALA A 308 -6.94 -9.90 8.35
CA ALA A 308 -8.33 -9.72 8.74
C ALA A 308 -8.47 -9.21 10.18
N ILE A 309 -7.66 -9.72 11.11
CA ILE A 309 -7.65 -9.29 12.51
C ILE A 309 -7.27 -7.80 12.60
N PHE A 310 -6.23 -7.36 11.88
CA PHE A 310 -5.86 -5.92 11.83
C PHE A 310 -6.99 -5.06 11.27
N VAL A 311 -7.58 -5.47 10.15
CA VAL A 311 -8.68 -4.74 9.51
C VAL A 311 -9.90 -4.66 10.44
N ARG A 312 -10.22 -5.76 11.14
CA ARG A 312 -11.33 -5.82 12.11
C ARG A 312 -11.06 -4.95 13.34
N ALA A 313 -9.83 -4.90 13.81
CA ALA A 313 -9.39 -4.01 14.88
C ALA A 313 -9.44 -2.52 14.48
N GLY A 314 -9.60 -2.23 13.18
CA GLY A 314 -9.73 -0.89 12.65
C GLY A 314 -8.42 -0.28 12.18
N ALA A 315 -7.37 -1.07 11.97
CA ALA A 315 -6.15 -0.60 11.33
C ALA A 315 -6.41 -0.29 9.86
N VAL A 316 -5.77 0.77 9.36
CA VAL A 316 -5.78 1.14 7.94
C VAL A 316 -4.45 0.69 7.33
N GLY A 317 -4.48 0.25 6.08
CA GLY A 317 -3.28 -0.14 5.35
C GLY A 317 -3.61 -0.49 3.89
N GLY A 318 -2.56 -0.64 3.09
CA GLY A 318 -2.68 -1.13 1.73
C GLY A 318 -3.20 -2.56 1.73
N MET A 319 -4.29 -2.81 1.02
CA MET A 319 -4.81 -4.18 0.84
C MET A 319 -4.82 -4.62 -0.61
N LEU A 320 -4.49 -3.74 -1.58
CA LEU A 320 -4.60 -3.81 -3.06
C LEU A 320 -5.75 -4.63 -3.71
N THR A 321 -6.62 -5.26 -2.94
CA THR A 321 -7.61 -6.23 -3.39
C THR A 321 -9.07 -5.88 -3.05
N PRO A 322 -9.44 -4.83 -2.27
CA PRO A 322 -10.85 -4.41 -2.27
C PRO A 322 -11.20 -3.40 -3.39
N ALA A 323 -10.27 -3.00 -4.26
CA ALA A 323 -10.57 -2.09 -5.39
C ALA A 323 -11.10 -2.81 -6.65
N LEU A 324 -11.10 -4.15 -6.68
CA LEU A 324 -11.61 -4.96 -7.79
C LEU A 324 -13.07 -5.38 -7.60
N ARG A 325 -13.91 -4.55 -6.96
CA ARG A 325 -15.35 -4.59 -7.20
C ARG A 325 -15.72 -3.54 -8.24
N PRO A 326 -15.76 -3.87 -9.54
CA PRO A 326 -16.74 -3.24 -10.40
C PRO A 326 -18.13 -3.68 -9.90
N GLY A 327 -18.89 -2.78 -9.28
CA GLY A 327 -20.32 -3.05 -8.97
C GLY A 327 -20.88 -2.68 -7.59
N GLN A 328 -20.45 -1.59 -6.95
CA GLN A 328 -21.26 -0.94 -5.89
C GLN A 328 -21.42 0.57 -6.11
N LEU A 329 -21.54 0.97 -7.38
CA LEU A 329 -22.06 2.28 -7.81
C LEU A 329 -23.35 2.00 -8.59
N SER A 330 -24.36 1.52 -7.86
CA SER A 330 -25.78 1.43 -8.23
C SER A 330 -26.49 0.79 -7.05
N ASP A 331 -26.70 1.56 -6.00
CA ASP A 331 -27.96 1.55 -5.25
C ASP A 331 -27.93 2.68 -4.22
N ARG A 332 -28.75 3.69 -4.54
CA ARG A 332 -29.00 5.00 -3.92
C ARG A 332 -28.13 6.16 -4.42
#